data_AF-M8D8Y2-F1
#
_entry.id   AF-M8D8Y2-F1
#
_cell.length_a   1.000
_cell.length_b   1.000
_cell.length_c   1.000
_cell.angle_alpha   90.00
_cell.angle_beta   90.00
_cell.angle_gamma   90.00
#
_symmetry.space_group_name_H-M   'P 1'
#
loop_
_entity.id
_entity.type
_entity.pdbx_description
1 polymer ?
#
loop_
_entity_poly.entity_id
_entity_poly.type
_entity_poly.pdbx_seq_one_letter_code
_entity_poly.pdbx_strand_id
1 'polypeptide(L)'
;MAKGSWKEKRGILIAFLGPDDDATDFLPAELPKSRLKGQRTSLNRRSLVEVPRSGRSTLSDYYAPRLADMNPNEEGQQHAN
;
A
#
# COMPACT_ATOMS: atom_id res chain seq x y z
N MET A 1 -3.23 -28.43 -12.63
CA MET A 1 -2.45 -27.18 -12.87
C MET A 1 -3.05 -26.09 -12.00
N ALA A 2 -2.34 -25.59 -10.99
CA ALA A 2 -2.81 -24.45 -10.20
C ALA A 2 -2.64 -23.18 -11.04
N LYS A 3 -3.75 -22.64 -11.55
CA LYS A 3 -3.76 -21.39 -12.30
C LYS A 3 -3.63 -20.26 -11.28
N GLY A 4 -2.42 -19.70 -11.13
CA GLY A 4 -2.20 -18.53 -10.28
C GLY A 4 -3.18 -17.43 -10.68
N SER A 5 -3.99 -16.96 -9.74
CA SER A 5 -4.91 -15.86 -9.96
C SER A 5 -4.26 -14.57 -9.48
N TRP A 6 -4.03 -13.66 -10.42
CA TRP A 6 -3.54 -12.32 -10.14
C TRP A 6 -4.74 -11.39 -10.09
N LYS A 7 -4.79 -10.52 -9.08
CA LYS A 7 -5.87 -9.53 -8.94
C LYS A 7 -5.25 -8.15 -8.87
N GLU A 8 -5.58 -7.32 -9.85
CA GLU A 8 -5.20 -5.92 -9.84
C GLU A 8 -5.98 -5.17 -8.76
N LYS A 9 -5.30 -4.26 -8.08
CA LYS A 9 -5.86 -3.39 -7.05
C LYS A 9 -5.50 -1.96 -7.41
N ARG A 10 -6.47 -1.06 -7.26
CA ARG A 10 -6.26 0.39 -7.42
C ARG A 10 -6.36 1.03 -6.05
N GLY A 11 -5.46 1.97 -5.77
CA GLY A 11 -5.35 2.62 -4.48
C GLY A 11 -4.61 3.94 -4.59
N ILE A 12 -4.52 4.64 -3.47
CA ILE A 12 -3.87 5.94 -3.35
C ILE A 12 -2.47 5.72 -2.77
N LEU A 13 -1.45 6.32 -3.40
CA LEU A 13 -0.10 6.31 -2.86
C LEU A 13 -0.05 7.23 -1.62
N ILE A 14 0.34 6.68 -0.48
CA ILE A 14 0.46 7.41 0.78
C ILE A 14 1.88 7.89 1.01
N ALA A 15 2.87 7.02 0.81
CA ALA A 15 4.28 7.32 1.07
C ALA A 15 5.22 6.46 0.25
N PHE A 16 6.45 6.93 0.07
CA PHE A 16 7.57 6.09 -0.37
C PHE A 16 8.37 5.67 0.85
N LEU A 17 8.55 4.36 1.02
CA LEU A 17 9.31 3.74 2.09
C LEU A 17 10.72 3.45 1.60
N GLY A 18 11.71 3.99 2.28
CA GLY A 18 13.12 3.68 2.11
C GLY A 18 13.49 2.29 2.66
N PRO A 19 14.78 1.91 2.53
CA PRO A 19 15.34 0.75 3.22
C PRO A 19 15.16 0.90 4.73
N ASP A 20 14.69 -0.16 5.39
CA ASP A 20 14.45 -0.23 6.85
C ASP A 20 13.34 0.69 7.38
N ASP A 21 12.65 1.46 6.53
CA ASP A 21 11.48 2.23 6.94
C ASP A 21 10.34 1.30 7.41
N ASP A 22 9.73 1.68 8.53
CA ASP A 22 8.58 0.97 9.08
C ASP A 22 7.30 1.49 8.42
N ALA A 23 6.66 0.64 7.60
CA ALA A 23 5.41 0.98 6.95
C ALA A 23 4.28 1.33 7.94
N THR A 24 4.36 0.88 9.20
CA THR A 24 3.33 1.17 10.21
C THR A 24 3.39 2.58 10.78
N ASP A 25 4.53 3.27 10.69
CA ASP A 25 4.65 4.69 11.07
C ASP A 25 3.85 5.62 10.15
N PHE A 26 3.60 5.18 8.92
CA PHE A 26 2.83 5.92 7.92
C PHE A 26 1.34 5.51 7.90
N LEU A 27 0.92 4.58 8.76
CA LEU A 27 -0.48 4.22 8.89
C LEU A 27 -1.19 5.18 9.85
N PRO A 28 -2.46 5.50 9.61
CA PRO A 28 -3.30 6.18 10.60
C PRO A 28 -3.25 5.46 11.95
N ALA A 29 -3.03 6.22 13.03
CA ALA A 29 -2.80 5.68 14.39
C ALA A 29 -3.93 4.77 14.90
N GLU A 30 -5.16 4.99 14.42
CA GLU A 30 -6.35 4.24 14.82
C GLU A 30 -6.54 2.91 14.06
N LEU A 31 -5.71 2.63 13.05
CA LEU A 31 -5.85 1.42 12.25
C LEU A 31 -5.13 0.22 12.86
N PRO A 32 -5.79 -0.95 12.93
CA PRO A 32 -5.13 -2.14 13.42
C PRO A 32 -4.02 -2.56 12.44
N LYS A 33 -2.84 -2.89 12.97
CA LYS A 33 -1.65 -3.31 12.20
C LYS A 33 -1.91 -4.49 11.23
N SER A 34 -2.96 -5.28 11.46
CA SER A 34 -3.42 -6.35 10.58
C SER A 34 -3.96 -5.88 9.22
N ARG A 35 -4.19 -4.56 9.07
CA ARG A 35 -4.57 -3.88 7.82
C ARG A 35 -3.40 -3.68 6.88
N LEU A 36 -2.17 -3.68 7.41
CA LEU A 36 -0.98 -3.74 6.57
C LEU A 36 -0.86 -5.15 5.98
N LYS A 37 -0.95 -5.23 4.66
CA LYS A 37 -0.79 -6.42 3.85
C LYS A 37 0.58 -6.36 3.18
N GLY A 38 1.50 -7.17 3.69
CA GLY A 38 2.85 -7.26 3.16
C GLY A 38 3.89 -7.24 4.26
N GLN A 39 5.10 -6.79 3.92
CA GLN A 39 6.18 -6.66 4.89
C GLN A 39 6.12 -5.29 5.56
N ARG A 40 6.30 -5.29 6.88
CA ARG A 40 6.35 -4.09 7.72
C ARG A 40 7.61 -3.27 7.45
N THR A 41 8.76 -3.93 7.42
CA THR A 41 10.06 -3.35 7.09
C THR A 41 10.65 -4.12 5.90
N SER A 42 11.51 -3.46 5.14
CA SER A 42 12.16 -4.06 3.97
C SER A 42 13.46 -3.35 3.68
N LEU A 43 14.50 -4.10 3.31
CA LEU A 43 15.77 -3.54 2.83
C LEU A 43 15.64 -2.89 1.44
N ASN A 44 14.59 -3.24 0.71
CA ASN A 44 14.27 -2.65 -0.60
C ASN A 44 13.27 -1.51 -0.45
N ARG A 45 13.43 -0.46 -1.26
CA ARG A 45 12.48 0.65 -1.39
C ARG A 45 11.10 0.15 -1.82
N ARG A 46 10.06 0.70 -1.21
CA ARG A 46 8.65 0.35 -1.44
C ARG A 46 7.79 1.58 -1.51
N SER A 47 6.58 1.40 -1.99
CA SER A 47 5.50 2.37 -1.86
C SER A 47 4.51 1.86 -0.84
N LEU A 48 3.93 2.75 -0.04
CA LEU A 48 2.77 2.47 0.79
C LEU A 48 1.53 2.92 0.02
N VAL A 49 0.63 1.99 -0.28
CA VAL A 49 -0.58 2.25 -1.06
C VAL A 49 -1.81 1.90 -0.23
N GLU A 50 -2.71 2.85 -0.06
CA GLU A 50 -4.02 2.64 0.53
C GLU A 50 -4.99 2.12 -0.54
N VAL A 51 -5.50 0.91 -0.36
CA VAL A 51 -6.45 0.28 -1.27
C VAL A 51 -7.81 0.18 -0.56
N PRO A 52 -8.83 0.94 -0.99
CA PRO A 52 -10.17 0.81 -0.42
C PRO A 52 -10.73 -0.58 -0.67
N ARG A 53 -11.38 -1.19 0.33
CA ARG A 53 -12.02 -2.49 0.16
C ARG A 53 -13.27 -2.34 -0.71
N SER A 54 -13.35 -3.11 -1.78
CA SER A 54 -14.60 -3.26 -2.53
C SER A 54 -15.64 -3.99 -1.66
N GLY A 55 -16.75 -3.33 -1.31
CA GLY A 55 -17.83 -3.89 -0.51
C GLY A 55 -18.57 -2.83 0.33
N ARG A 56 -19.39 -3.26 1.30
CA ARG A 56 -20.10 -2.36 2.24
C ARG A 56 -19.23 -1.72 3.33
N SER A 57 -17.93 -2.00 3.32
CA SER A 57 -17.01 -1.54 4.34
C SER A 57 -16.33 -0.26 3.87
N THR A 58 -16.38 0.80 4.67
CA THR A 58 -15.63 2.06 4.47
C THR A 58 -14.14 1.92 4.86
N LEU A 59 -13.62 0.68 4.86
CA LEU A 59 -12.29 0.38 5.39
C LEU A 59 -11.31 0.16 4.24
N SER A 60 -10.09 0.62 4.43
CA SER A 60 -8.98 0.41 3.50
C SER A 60 -8.04 -0.69 3.99
N ASP A 61 -7.39 -1.38 3.06
CA ASP A 61 -6.21 -2.20 3.32
C ASP A 61 -4.98 -1.45 2.81
N TYR A 62 -3.85 -1.60 3.48
CA TYR A 62 -2.62 -0.92 3.12
C TYR A 62 -1.63 -1.92 2.59
N TYR A 63 -1.07 -1.69 1.41
CA TYR A 63 -0.11 -2.57 0.78
C TYR A 63 1.24 -1.87 0.67
N ALA A 64 2.31 -2.66 0.81
CA ALA A 64 3.68 -2.20 0.62
C ALA A 64 4.33 -2.88 -0.62
N PRO A 65 3.84 -2.62 -1.85
CA PRO A 65 4.44 -3.18 -3.06
C PRO A 65 5.83 -2.59 -3.34
N ARG A 66 6.61 -3.28 -4.18
CA ARG A 66 7.83 -2.69 -4.75
C ARG A 66 7.41 -1.66 -5.79
N LEU A 67 8.24 -0.64 -5.98
CA LEU A 67 8.01 0.38 -7.01
C LEU A 67 7.87 -0.23 -8.41
N ALA A 68 8.62 -1.30 -8.71
CA ALA A 68 8.56 -2.00 -9.99
C ALA A 68 7.23 -2.74 -10.24
N ASP A 69 6.49 -3.09 -9.18
CA ASP A 69 5.19 -3.78 -9.27
C ASP A 69 4.02 -2.78 -9.33
N MET A 70 4.31 -1.48 -9.23
CA MET A 70 3.32 -0.42 -9.21
C MET A 70 3.26 0.24 -10.59
N ASN A 71 2.05 0.40 -11.12
CA ASN A 71 1.83 1.23 -12.30
C ASN A 71 1.27 2.58 -11.82
N PRO A 72 2.08 3.64 -11.77
CA PRO A 72 1.60 4.95 -11.35
C PRO A 72 0.66 5.49 -12.44
N ASN A 73 -0.63 5.58 -12.13
CA ASN A 73 -1.49 6.51 -12.85
C ASN A 73 -1.14 7.92 -12.36
N GLU A 74 -0.90 8.86 -13.28
CA GLU A 74 -0.41 10.22 -13.01
C GLU A 74 -1.37 11.10 -12.16
N GLU A 75 -2.46 10.55 -11.63
CA GLU A 75 -3.52 11.29 -10.93
C GLU A 75 -3.31 11.42 -9.41
N GLY A 76 -2.18 10.96 -8.87
CA GLY A 76 -1.96 10.83 -7.42
C GLY A 76 -1.01 11.84 -6.74
N GLN A 77 -0.54 12.88 -7.43
CA GLN A 77 0.39 13.86 -6.85
C GLN A 77 -0.32 15.13 -6.36
N GLN A 78 -1.16 15.06 -5.31
CA GLN A 78 -1.61 16.27 -4.62
C GLN A 78 -1.85 16.01 -3.13
N HIS A 79 -0.84 16.23 -2.29
CA HIS A 79 -0.91 17.06 -1.08
C HIS A 79 0.43 17.03 -0.33
N ALA A 80 1.27 18.03 -0.57
CA ALA A 80 2.18 18.54 0.43
C ALA A 80 2.00 20.05 0.41
N ASN A 81 1.45 20.56 1.51
CA ASN A 81 1.18 21.95 1.83
C ASN A 81 2.51 22.69 2.02
#